data_AF-A0AAP0FGN9-F1
#
_entry.id   AF-A0AAP0FGN9-F1
#
_cell.length_a   1.000
_cell.length_b   1.000
_cell.length_c   1.000
_cell.angle_alpha   90.00
_cell.angle_beta   90.00
_cell.angle_gamma   90.00
#
_symmetry.space_group_name_H-M   'P 1'
#
loop_
_entity.id
_entity.type
_entity.pdbx_description
1 polymer ?
#
loop_
_entity_poly.entity_id
_entity_poly.type
_entity_poly.pdbx_seq_one_letter_code
_entity_poly.pdbx_strand_id
1 'polypeptide(L)'
;MAQREKEETEFKVPEALTLCVNNCGFAGNPATNNMCQACFKASLSLPPSSSSSSRCAASIDRSDRLQAEGKKKVSLSSKVMEDLEATEATEAKQTEVVARREVNRCLTCRRKVGLTGFRCRCGDLFCSDHRYSDRHDCSFDYKAAGREAIARENPVVRAAKIIRV
;
A
#
# COMPACT_ATOMS: atom_id res chain seq x y z
N MET A 1 28.44 15.77 -38.56
CA MET A 1 28.11 16.88 -37.63
C MET A 1 26.60 16.88 -37.48
N ALA A 2 26.08 16.44 -36.34
CA ALA A 2 24.66 16.48 -36.03
C ALA A 2 24.50 17.18 -34.69
N GLN A 3 23.97 18.40 -34.74
CA GLN A 3 23.68 19.22 -33.58
C GLN A 3 22.39 18.69 -32.94
N ARG A 4 22.47 18.31 -31.66
CA ARG A 4 21.31 17.96 -30.84
C ARG A 4 21.01 19.17 -29.97
N GLU A 5 19.99 19.93 -30.37
CA GLU A 5 19.47 21.06 -29.61
C GLU A 5 18.76 20.54 -28.36
N LYS A 6 19.15 21.05 -27.20
CA LYS A 6 18.49 20.80 -25.91
C LYS A 6 17.53 21.96 -25.69
N GLU A 7 16.25 21.72 -25.91
CA GLU A 7 15.20 22.60 -25.41
C GLU A 7 15.09 22.37 -23.90
N GLU A 8 15.61 23.30 -23.12
CA GLU A 8 15.48 23.31 -21.67
C GLU A 8 14.02 23.70 -21.35
N THR A 9 13.24 22.73 -20.90
CA THR A 9 11.91 22.97 -20.36
C THR A 9 12.04 23.80 -19.09
N GLU A 10 11.82 25.10 -19.22
CA GLU A 10 11.76 26.07 -18.13
C GLU A 10 10.70 25.63 -17.10
N PHE A 11 11.15 24.91 -16.07
CA PHE A 11 10.31 24.57 -14.92
C PHE A 11 10.17 25.83 -14.07
N LYS A 12 9.15 26.62 -14.38
CA LYS A 12 8.79 27.81 -13.61
C LYS A 12 8.31 27.36 -12.23
N VAL A 13 9.25 27.32 -11.28
CA VAL A 13 8.98 27.06 -9.86
C VAL A 13 7.98 28.11 -9.41
N PRO A 14 6.74 27.73 -9.02
CA PRO A 14 5.80 28.70 -8.49
C PRO A 14 6.41 29.32 -7.25
N GLU A 15 6.54 30.64 -7.32
CA GLU A 15 7.02 31.56 -6.31
C GLU A 15 6.47 31.17 -4.92
N ALA A 16 7.40 31.01 -3.98
CA ALA A 16 7.23 30.74 -2.55
C ALA A 16 5.77 30.48 -2.10
N LEU A 17 5.44 29.22 -1.80
CA LEU A 17 4.18 28.82 -1.17
C LEU A 17 3.88 29.71 0.04
N THR A 18 3.02 30.71 -0.18
CA THR A 18 2.59 31.66 0.84
C THR A 18 1.78 30.90 1.89
N LEU A 19 2.11 31.08 3.17
CA LEU A 19 1.37 30.44 4.24
C LEU A 19 -0.01 31.10 4.41
N CYS A 20 -0.96 30.31 4.92
CA CYS A 20 -2.31 30.79 5.16
C CYS A 20 -2.30 32.01 6.09
N VAL A 21 -3.06 33.06 5.74
CA VAL A 21 -3.17 34.31 6.52
C VAL A 21 -3.55 34.08 7.98
N ASN A 22 -4.34 33.04 8.27
CA ASN A 22 -4.70 32.65 9.64
C ASN A 22 -3.60 31.89 10.41
N ASN A 23 -2.39 31.79 9.87
CA ASN A 23 -1.22 31.12 10.47
C ASN A 23 -1.48 29.67 10.92
N CYS A 24 -2.31 28.93 10.17
CA CYS A 24 -2.64 27.54 10.48
C CYS A 24 -1.61 26.51 9.99
N GLY A 25 -0.46 26.97 9.48
CA GLY A 25 0.63 26.11 8.99
C GLY A 25 0.38 25.44 7.63
N PHE A 26 -0.75 25.71 6.97
CA PHE A 26 -1.05 25.22 5.62
C PHE A 26 -0.80 26.30 4.55
N ALA A 27 -0.49 25.87 3.32
CA ALA A 27 -0.35 26.77 2.18
C ALA A 27 -1.66 27.51 1.90
N GLY A 28 -1.56 28.83 1.77
CA GLY A 28 -2.63 29.70 1.31
C GLY A 28 -2.74 29.64 -0.20
N ASN A 29 -3.96 29.68 -0.72
CA ASN A 29 -4.17 29.80 -2.16
C ASN A 29 -4.42 31.27 -2.52
N PRO A 30 -3.66 31.88 -3.46
CA PRO A 30 -3.87 33.27 -3.87
C PRO A 30 -5.27 33.51 -4.46
N ALA A 31 -5.91 32.50 -5.05
CA ALA A 31 -7.29 32.61 -5.54
C ALA A 31 -8.34 32.75 -4.42
N THR A 32 -7.98 32.42 -3.18
CA THR A 32 -8.87 32.47 -2.01
C THR A 32 -8.30 33.38 -0.92
N ASN A 33 -7.79 34.56 -1.31
CA ASN A 33 -7.19 35.56 -0.40
C ASN A 33 -6.08 34.99 0.50
N ASN A 34 -5.22 34.11 -0.04
CA ASN A 34 -4.17 33.42 0.71
C ASN A 34 -4.69 32.64 1.95
N MET A 35 -5.95 32.20 1.96
CA MET A 35 -6.47 31.28 2.98
C MET A 35 -6.30 29.82 2.52
N CYS A 36 -6.06 28.92 3.47
CA CYS A 36 -6.11 27.49 3.18
C CYS A 36 -7.57 27.05 2.96
N GLN A 37 -7.78 25.90 2.31
CA GLN A 37 -9.11 25.40 1.98
C GLN A 37 -10.04 25.27 3.20
N ALA A 38 -9.50 24.93 4.38
CA ALA A 38 -10.27 24.83 5.62
C ALA A 38 -10.68 26.21 6.15
N CYS A 39 -9.75 27.17 6.20
CA CYS A 39 -10.03 28.55 6.64
C CYS A 39 -10.97 29.27 5.67
N PHE A 40 -10.85 29.01 4.37
CA PHE A 40 -11.75 29.57 3.35
C PHE A 40 -13.19 29.06 3.53
N LYS A 41 -13.38 27.76 3.72
CA LYS A 41 -14.72 27.19 4.00
C LYS A 41 -15.32 27.73 5.30
N ALA A 42 -14.50 27.91 6.34
CA ALA A 42 -14.95 28.52 7.59
C ALA A 42 -15.43 29.96 7.38
N SER A 43 -14.74 30.76 6.55
CA SER A 43 -15.15 32.13 6.24
C SER A 43 -16.45 32.23 5.42
N LEU A 44 -16.79 31.22 4.63
CA LEU A 44 -18.07 31.18 3.90
C LEU A 44 -19.26 30.85 4.81
N SER A 45 -18.98 30.26 5.98
CA SER A 45 -19.99 29.82 6.93
C SER A 45 -20.38 30.90 7.95
N LEU A 46 -19.74 32.08 7.94
CA LEU A 46 -20.06 33.19 8.83
C LEU A 46 -20.07 34.54 8.08
N PRO A 47 -20.99 35.47 8.38
CA PRO A 47 -20.92 36.83 7.87
C PRO A 47 -19.70 37.58 8.43
N PRO A 48 -19.16 38.60 7.72
CA PRO A 48 -17.97 39.33 8.15
C PRO A 48 -18.30 40.21 9.35
N SER A 49 -17.97 39.75 10.55
CA SER A 49 -17.95 40.59 11.74
C SER A 49 -16.86 40.12 12.70
N SER A 50 -15.87 41.00 12.85
CA SER A 50 -14.98 41.17 14.02
C SER A 50 -14.05 40.01 14.40
N SER A 51 -12.78 40.22 14.06
CA SER A 51 -11.58 39.88 14.84
C SER A 51 -11.81 39.40 16.27
N SER A 52 -11.45 38.14 16.56
CA SER A 52 -11.04 37.74 17.90
C SER A 52 -9.98 36.64 17.82
N SER A 53 -8.77 37.04 18.22
CA SER A 53 -7.62 36.19 18.48
C SER A 53 -8.00 35.09 19.48
N SER A 54 -8.09 33.85 19.03
CA SER A 54 -8.14 32.69 19.92
C SER A 54 -7.04 31.71 19.52
N ARG A 55 -5.89 31.88 20.16
CA ARG A 55 -4.86 30.85 20.25
C ARG A 55 -5.49 29.63 20.90
N CYS A 56 -5.70 28.56 20.15
CA CYS A 56 -6.00 27.25 20.70
C CYS A 56 -4.73 26.41 20.66
N ALA A 57 -3.96 26.49 21.74
CA ALA A 57 -3.08 25.41 22.15
C ALA A 57 -3.97 24.27 22.66
N ALA A 58 -4.06 23.18 21.91
CA ALA A 58 -4.69 21.95 22.37
C ALA A 58 -3.61 20.86 22.48
N SER A 59 -3.07 20.74 23.68
CA SER A 59 -2.36 19.56 24.16
C SER A 59 -3.31 18.37 24.09
N ILE A 60 -2.96 17.33 23.34
CA ILE A 60 -3.60 16.02 23.46
C ILE A 60 -2.63 15.15 24.26
N ASP A 61 -2.81 15.16 25.58
CA ASP A 61 -2.51 13.98 26.40
C ASP A 61 -3.66 12.99 26.17
N ARG A 62 -3.33 11.77 25.77
CA ARG A 62 -4.28 10.65 25.82
C ARG A 62 -3.61 9.46 26.46
N SER A 63 -3.65 9.50 27.78
CA SER A 63 -3.51 8.36 28.66
C SER A 63 -4.52 7.25 28.37
N ASP A 64 -3.98 6.06 28.58
CA ASP A 64 -4.52 4.70 28.64
C ASP A 64 -5.93 4.56 29.25
N ARG A 65 -6.76 3.70 28.64
CA ARG A 65 -7.96 3.16 29.28
C ARG A 65 -8.17 1.69 28.91
N LEU A 66 -7.65 0.82 29.76
CA LEU A 66 -8.02 -0.59 29.87
C LEU A 66 -9.37 -0.77 30.59
N GLN A 67 -10.18 -1.70 30.06
CA GLN A 67 -11.13 -2.63 30.71
C GLN A 67 -12.25 -2.99 29.71
N ALA A 68 -12.91 -4.14 29.71
CA ALA A 68 -12.68 -5.55 30.04
C ALA A 68 -14.04 -6.24 29.77
N GLU A 69 -14.00 -7.48 29.28
CA GLU A 69 -15.04 -8.53 29.35
C GLU A 69 -16.47 -8.29 28.79
N GLY A 70 -16.81 -9.05 27.74
CA GLY A 70 -18.18 -9.22 27.23
C GLY A 70 -18.34 -10.55 26.50
N LYS A 71 -18.36 -11.65 27.25
CA LYS A 71 -18.59 -13.03 26.78
C LYS A 71 -20.00 -13.16 26.18
N LYS A 72 -20.10 -13.45 24.88
CA LYS A 72 -21.26 -14.18 24.31
C LYS A 72 -20.77 -15.36 23.48
N LYS A 73 -21.07 -16.54 24.01
CA LYS A 73 -20.82 -17.87 23.47
C LYS A 73 -22.03 -18.18 22.59
N VAL A 74 -21.84 -18.44 21.31
CA VAL A 74 -22.86 -19.10 20.48
C VAL A 74 -22.26 -20.40 20.02
N SER A 75 -22.69 -21.46 20.70
CA SER A 75 -22.63 -22.85 20.28
C SER A 75 -23.51 -23.01 19.05
N LEU A 76 -23.02 -23.66 18.00
CA LEU A 76 -23.82 -24.47 17.09
C LEU A 76 -22.95 -25.58 16.51
N SER A 77 -23.53 -26.78 16.58
CA SER A 77 -22.91 -28.10 16.53
C SER A 77 -22.63 -28.59 15.11
N SER A 78 -21.52 -29.30 14.99
CA SER A 78 -21.28 -30.55 14.25
C SER A 78 -21.99 -30.84 12.91
N LYS A 79 -21.18 -31.12 11.88
CA LYS A 79 -21.24 -32.43 11.21
C LYS A 79 -19.90 -32.75 10.53
N VAL A 80 -19.27 -33.79 11.06
CA VAL A 80 -18.22 -34.57 10.42
C VAL A 80 -18.93 -35.54 9.47
N MET A 81 -18.44 -35.67 8.24
CA MET A 81 -18.58 -36.91 7.48
C MET A 81 -17.32 -37.07 6.62
N GLU A 82 -16.63 -38.15 6.94
CA GLU A 82 -15.64 -38.85 6.14
C GLU A 82 -16.41 -39.59 5.04
N ASP A 83 -15.92 -39.54 3.79
CA ASP A 83 -16.03 -40.71 2.91
C ASP A 83 -14.97 -40.63 1.81
N LEU A 84 -14.46 -41.82 1.52
CA LEU A 84 -13.31 -42.14 0.71
C LEU A 84 -13.72 -42.42 -0.75
N GLU A 85 -12.70 -42.42 -1.60
CA GLU A 85 -12.57 -43.16 -2.86
C GLU A 85 -13.01 -42.56 -4.19
N ALA A 86 -12.18 -42.96 -5.16
CA ALA A 86 -11.99 -42.45 -6.50
C ALA A 86 -12.84 -43.21 -7.52
N THR A 87 -13.24 -42.54 -8.59
CA THR A 87 -13.42 -43.17 -9.91
C THR A 87 -13.22 -42.14 -11.03
N GLU A 88 -12.67 -42.65 -12.13
CA GLU A 88 -12.10 -41.94 -13.27
C GLU A 88 -13.13 -41.30 -14.23
N ALA A 89 -12.59 -40.35 -15.01
CA ALA A 89 -13.01 -39.79 -16.29
C ALA A 89 -14.40 -40.12 -16.86
N THR A 90 -15.19 -39.07 -17.12
CA THR A 90 -15.96 -38.90 -18.38
C THR A 90 -16.26 -37.41 -18.64
N GLU A 91 -16.39 -37.08 -19.92
CA GLU A 91 -16.37 -35.76 -20.54
C GLU A 91 -17.51 -34.78 -20.19
N ALA A 92 -17.16 -33.50 -20.35
CA ALA A 92 -18.00 -32.39 -20.81
C ALA A 92 -19.34 -32.13 -20.09
N LYS A 93 -19.30 -31.26 -19.08
CA LYS A 93 -20.42 -30.38 -18.74
C LYS A 93 -19.92 -28.97 -18.42
N GLN A 94 -20.26 -28.04 -19.29
CA GLN A 94 -20.17 -26.60 -19.03
C GLN A 94 -21.08 -26.28 -17.84
N THR A 95 -20.49 -26.06 -16.68
CA THR A 95 -21.18 -25.51 -15.52
C THR A 95 -20.96 -24.01 -15.51
N GLU A 96 -22.02 -23.25 -15.71
CA GLU A 96 -22.01 -21.81 -15.54
C GLU A 96 -21.60 -21.46 -14.10
N VAL A 97 -20.39 -20.91 -13.95
CA VAL A 97 -19.86 -20.56 -12.64
C VAL A 97 -20.40 -19.19 -12.29
N VAL A 98 -21.38 -19.16 -11.38
CA VAL A 98 -21.77 -17.93 -10.68
C VAL A 98 -20.49 -17.37 -10.03
N ALA A 99 -19.97 -16.28 -10.60
CA ALA A 99 -18.73 -15.65 -10.16
C ALA A 99 -18.88 -15.16 -8.71
N ARG A 100 -18.51 -16.02 -7.75
CA ARG A 100 -18.30 -15.60 -6.36
C ARG A 100 -17.18 -14.58 -6.39
N ARG A 101 -17.49 -13.34 -6.00
CA ARG A 101 -16.51 -12.26 -5.94
C ARG A 101 -15.49 -12.58 -4.85
N GLU A 102 -14.36 -13.14 -5.24
CA GLU A 102 -13.21 -13.33 -4.38
C GLU A 102 -12.75 -11.95 -3.89
N VAL A 103 -12.84 -11.72 -2.58
CA VAL A 103 -12.44 -10.44 -1.99
C VAL A 103 -10.97 -10.52 -1.63
N ASN A 104 -10.12 -9.86 -2.42
CA ASN A 104 -8.69 -9.76 -2.14
C ASN A 104 -8.47 -9.03 -0.80
N ARG A 105 -7.85 -9.71 0.16
CA ARG A 105 -7.51 -9.19 1.50
C ARG A 105 -6.03 -9.43 1.77
N CYS A 106 -5.44 -8.56 2.58
CA CYS A 106 -4.07 -8.70 3.07
C CYS A 106 -3.96 -9.93 4.00
N LEU A 107 -2.93 -10.75 3.86
CA LEU A 107 -2.75 -11.92 4.74
C LEU A 107 -2.44 -11.51 6.19
N THR A 108 -1.63 -10.46 6.39
CA THR A 108 -1.19 -10.01 7.73
C THR A 108 -2.29 -9.25 8.48
N CYS A 109 -2.90 -8.24 7.85
CA CYS A 109 -3.86 -7.34 8.53
C CYS A 109 -5.31 -7.53 8.11
N ARG A 110 -5.60 -8.44 7.17
CA ARG A 110 -6.96 -8.75 6.65
C ARG A 110 -7.72 -7.56 6.06
N ARG A 111 -7.07 -6.40 5.89
CA ARG A 111 -7.59 -5.22 5.21
C ARG A 111 -7.93 -5.59 3.76
N LYS A 112 -9.07 -5.13 3.26
CA LYS A 112 -9.46 -5.34 1.85
C LYS A 112 -8.48 -4.57 0.95
N VAL A 113 -7.81 -5.28 0.05
CA VAL A 113 -6.82 -4.70 -0.87
C VAL A 113 -7.36 -4.56 -2.29
N GLY A 114 -8.48 -5.21 -2.63
CA GLY A 114 -9.15 -5.01 -3.92
C GLY A 114 -8.21 -5.24 -5.11
N LEU A 115 -8.17 -4.27 -6.04
CA LEU A 115 -7.27 -4.25 -7.20
C LEU A 115 -5.84 -3.80 -6.85
N THR A 116 -5.64 -3.10 -5.73
CA THR A 116 -4.37 -2.50 -5.32
C THR A 116 -3.53 -3.42 -4.42
N GLY A 117 -3.86 -4.71 -4.39
CA GLY A 117 -3.09 -5.71 -3.65
C GLY A 117 -1.75 -6.00 -4.30
N PHE A 118 -0.69 -6.01 -3.50
CA PHE A 118 0.63 -6.42 -3.95
C PHE A 118 0.80 -7.91 -3.70
N ARG A 119 1.17 -8.66 -4.74
CA ARG A 119 1.54 -10.08 -4.62
C ARG A 119 3.00 -10.18 -4.17
N CYS A 120 3.25 -10.88 -3.08
CA CYS A 120 4.60 -11.26 -2.68
C CYS A 120 5.07 -12.50 -3.46
N ARG A 121 6.37 -12.77 -3.44
CA ARG A 121 6.96 -14.00 -4.01
C ARG A 121 6.51 -15.28 -3.29
N CYS A 122 6.07 -15.19 -2.04
CA CYS A 122 5.44 -16.32 -1.34
C CYS A 122 4.04 -16.68 -1.89
N GLY A 123 3.46 -15.86 -2.78
CA GLY A 123 2.16 -16.10 -3.41
C GLY A 123 0.99 -15.34 -2.79
N ASP A 124 1.17 -14.80 -1.59
CA ASP A 124 0.12 -14.08 -0.86
C ASP A 124 -0.05 -12.62 -1.30
N LEU A 125 -1.22 -12.07 -1.00
CA LEU A 125 -1.62 -10.69 -1.27
C LEU A 125 -1.50 -9.82 -0.02
N PHE A 126 -0.92 -8.64 -0.18
CA PHE A 126 -0.69 -7.69 0.91
C PHE A 126 -1.11 -6.26 0.54
N CYS A 127 -1.36 -5.44 1.56
CA CYS A 127 -1.55 -3.99 1.39
C CYS A 127 -0.20 -3.26 1.30
N SER A 128 -0.19 -1.98 0.97
CA SER A 128 1.03 -1.16 0.87
C SER A 128 1.95 -1.27 2.09
N ASP A 129 1.38 -1.30 3.29
CA ASP A 129 2.14 -1.38 4.55
C ASP A 129 2.83 -2.74 4.78
N HIS A 130 2.25 -3.84 4.25
CA HIS A 130 2.74 -5.21 4.47
C HIS A 130 3.37 -5.81 3.20
N ARG A 131 3.65 -4.98 2.19
CA ARG A 131 4.19 -5.41 0.90
C ARG A 131 5.59 -6.03 1.01
N TYR A 132 6.41 -5.54 1.94
CA TYR A 132 7.81 -5.92 2.05
C TYR A 132 8.00 -7.17 2.92
N SER A 133 9.03 -7.95 2.63
CA SER A 133 9.33 -9.27 3.25
C SER A 133 9.68 -9.21 4.73
N ASP A 134 10.01 -8.03 5.25
CA ASP A 134 10.25 -7.75 6.67
C ASP A 134 8.94 -7.52 7.45
N ARG A 135 7.85 -7.18 6.74
CA ARG A 135 6.55 -6.84 7.33
C ARG A 135 5.57 -8.01 7.37
N HIS A 136 5.96 -9.16 6.86
CA HIS A 136 5.20 -10.41 6.95
C HIS A 136 6.18 -11.59 7.04
N ASP A 137 5.71 -12.72 7.54
CA ASP A 137 6.50 -13.94 7.62
C ASP A 137 6.59 -14.59 6.23
N CYS A 138 7.43 -14.00 5.36
CA CYS A 138 7.63 -14.48 4.01
C CYS A 138 8.32 -15.84 4.03
N SER A 139 7.61 -16.88 3.58
CA SER A 139 8.15 -18.24 3.44
C SER A 139 9.08 -18.44 2.24
N PHE A 140 9.31 -17.40 1.44
CA PHE A 140 10.10 -17.50 0.21
C PHE A 140 11.61 -17.35 0.48
N ASP A 141 12.41 -18.33 0.04
CA ASP A 141 13.87 -18.33 0.19
C ASP A 141 14.59 -17.44 -0.83
N TYR A 142 14.67 -16.14 -0.54
CA TYR A 142 15.39 -15.17 -1.39
C TYR A 142 16.87 -15.53 -1.62
N LYS A 143 17.52 -16.15 -0.63
CA LYS A 143 18.93 -16.54 -0.72
C LYS A 143 19.16 -17.68 -1.73
N ALA A 144 18.30 -18.69 -1.73
CA ALA A 144 18.40 -19.80 -2.66
C ALA A 144 18.12 -19.32 -4.09
N ALA A 145 17.00 -18.59 -4.28
CA ALA A 145 16.63 -18.02 -5.56
C ALA A 145 17.70 -17.05 -6.12
N GLY A 146 18.33 -16.25 -5.26
CA GLY A 146 19.41 -15.35 -5.66
C GLY A 146 20.66 -16.09 -6.14
N ARG A 147 21.08 -17.14 -5.42
CA ARG A 147 22.23 -17.96 -5.83
C ARG A 147 21.97 -18.66 -7.17
N GLU A 148 20.78 -19.18 -7.37
CA GLU A 148 20.42 -19.85 -8.62
C GLU A 148 20.41 -18.87 -9.81
N ALA A 149 19.87 -17.66 -9.61
CA ALA A 149 19.89 -16.63 -10.65
C ALA A 149 21.33 -16.21 -11.02
N ILE A 150 22.18 -15.97 -10.03
CA ILE A 150 23.59 -15.64 -10.26
C ILE A 150 24.33 -16.80 -10.94
N ALA A 151 24.10 -18.04 -10.50
CA ALA A 151 24.73 -19.21 -11.11
C ALA A 151 24.32 -19.39 -12.57
N ARG A 152 23.06 -19.05 -12.92
CA ARG A 152 22.56 -19.09 -14.29
C ARG A 152 23.16 -18.00 -15.18
N GLU A 153 23.43 -16.83 -14.60
CA GLU A 153 23.92 -15.66 -15.34
C GLU A 153 25.45 -15.60 -15.42
N ASN A 154 26.18 -16.25 -14.51
CA ASN A 154 27.64 -16.25 -14.51
C ASN A 154 28.21 -17.05 -15.70
N PRO A 155 28.85 -16.41 -16.69
CA PRO A 155 29.43 -17.11 -17.83
C PRO A 155 30.62 -17.95 -17.38
N VAL A 156 30.75 -19.15 -17.93
CA VAL A 156 31.81 -20.08 -17.53
C VAL A 156 33.15 -19.60 -18.09
N VAL A 157 34.00 -19.02 -17.25
CA VAL A 157 35.36 -18.63 -17.62
C VAL A 157 36.26 -19.88 -17.59
N ARG A 158 36.52 -20.47 -18.77
CA ARG A 158 37.53 -21.53 -18.95
C ARG A 158 38.66 -21.00 -19.82
N ALA A 159 39.85 -20.81 -19.24
CA ALA A 159 41.07 -20.57 -19.99
C ALA A 159 41.72 -21.90 -20.40
N ALA A 160 42.31 -21.97 -21.59
CA ALA A 160 43.09 -23.12 -22.02
C ALA A 160 44.33 -23.30 -21.14
N LYS A 161 44.62 -24.54 -20.74
CA LYS A 161 45.83 -24.86 -19.98
C LYS A 161 47.05 -24.62 -20.88
N ILE A 162 47.95 -23.74 -20.45
CA ILE A 162 49.16 -23.38 -21.20
C ILE A 162 50.06 -24.63 -21.29
N ILE A 163 50.40 -25.02 -22.51
CA ILE A 163 51.41 -26.06 -22.76
C ILE A 163 52.77 -25.36 -22.73
N ARG A 164 53.64 -25.82 -21.84
CA ARG A 164 54.98 -25.26 -21.66
C ARG A 164 55.87 -25.73 -22.82
N VAL A 165 56.46 -24.77 -23.54
CA VAL A 165 57.48 -24.99 -24.58
C VAL A 165 58.85 -25.13 -23.93
#